data_AF-A0A1G2Y1N2-F1
#
_entry.id   AF-A0A1G2Y1N2-F1
#
_cell.length_a   1.000
_cell.length_b   1.000
_cell.length_c   1.000
_cell.angle_alpha   90.00
_cell.angle_beta   90.00
_cell.angle_gamma   90.00
#
_symmetry.space_group_name_H-M   'P 1'
#
loop_
_entity.id
_entity.type
_entity.pdbx_description
1 polymer ?
#
loop_
_entity_poly.entity_id
_entity_poly.type
_entity_poly.pdbx_seq_one_letter_code
_entity_poly.pdbx_strand_id
1 'polypeptide(L)'
;MGTDFKKLPKVKIVNVLDKDKGLLAVEFSLTESSIDGYAYIFTSPKELIFGKFEFNNESEKHKRIFLLDEPVDSSKFETGSKYEFIDSYLGERARLVLEDSEWIKKEFKTQDAYGQRDEKTGQLIINHPSFKPEENDKSWEIVKDAWDHEHCGICWETICDHKCHSSTYYIRTKDQQCVCEKCFEKYVLKKNWDFIDLDAETKK
;
A
#
# COMPACT_ATOMS: atom_id res chain seq x y z
N MET A 1 -16.13 15.33 10.41
CA MET A 1 -15.40 16.22 9.48
C MET A 1 -15.42 15.55 8.13
N GLY A 2 -16.06 16.16 7.13
CA GLY A 2 -16.07 15.61 5.78
C GLY A 2 -14.71 15.89 5.14
N THR A 3 -13.97 14.84 4.83
CA THR A 3 -12.83 14.92 3.91
C THR A 3 -13.41 15.23 2.55
N ASP A 4 -13.24 16.46 2.08
CA ASP A 4 -13.62 16.85 0.72
C ASP A 4 -12.67 16.10 -0.21
N PHE A 5 -13.15 15.00 -0.79
CA PHE A 5 -12.35 14.11 -1.63
C PHE A 5 -11.79 14.93 -2.80
N LYS A 6 -10.53 15.37 -2.69
CA LYS A 6 -9.78 15.86 -3.85
C LYS A 6 -9.91 14.79 -4.92
N LYS A 7 -10.29 15.20 -6.14
CA LYS A 7 -10.87 14.37 -7.21
C LYS A 7 -10.05 13.10 -7.49
N LEU A 8 -10.29 12.04 -6.73
CA LEU A 8 -9.80 10.71 -7.05
C LEU A 8 -10.41 10.26 -8.39
N PRO A 9 -9.68 9.47 -9.17
CA PRO A 9 -10.23 8.91 -10.39
C PRO A 9 -11.41 8.01 -10.04
N LYS A 10 -12.38 7.93 -10.96
CA LYS A 10 -13.63 7.22 -10.72
C LYS A 10 -13.86 6.13 -11.74
N VAL A 11 -14.22 4.97 -11.24
CA VAL A 11 -14.60 3.81 -12.03
C VAL A 11 -16.10 3.55 -11.88
N LYS A 12 -16.79 3.30 -13.00
CA LYS A 12 -18.20 2.92 -13.00
C LYS A 12 -18.31 1.39 -13.08
N ILE A 13 -19.12 0.79 -12.21
CA ILE A 13 -19.45 -0.64 -12.33
C ILE A 13 -20.50 -0.79 -13.42
N VAL A 14 -20.14 -1.43 -14.52
CA VAL A 14 -21.04 -1.67 -15.66
C VAL A 14 -21.88 -2.92 -15.42
N ASN A 15 -21.27 -3.97 -14.87
CA ASN A 15 -21.94 -5.22 -14.54
C ASN A 15 -21.14 -6.02 -13.50
N VAL A 16 -21.81 -6.90 -12.76
CA VAL A 16 -21.17 -7.94 -11.95
C VAL A 16 -21.27 -9.24 -12.76
N LEU A 17 -20.16 -9.64 -13.39
CA LEU A 17 -20.15 -10.74 -14.37
C LEU A 17 -20.27 -12.11 -13.68
N ASP A 18 -19.59 -12.28 -12.56
CA ASP A 18 -19.55 -13.53 -11.79
C ASP A 18 -19.25 -13.19 -10.32
N LYS A 19 -20.24 -13.33 -9.45
CA LYS A 19 -20.12 -13.00 -8.02
C LYS A 19 -19.17 -13.95 -7.30
N ASP A 20 -19.20 -15.22 -7.66
CA ASP A 20 -18.41 -16.27 -6.99
C ASP A 20 -16.91 -16.15 -7.32
N LYS A 21 -16.58 -15.41 -8.38
CA LYS A 21 -15.20 -15.10 -8.78
C LYS A 21 -14.80 -13.63 -8.59
N GLY A 22 -15.70 -12.79 -8.06
CA GLY A 22 -15.41 -11.38 -7.89
C GLY A 22 -15.12 -10.64 -9.20
N LEU A 23 -15.76 -11.04 -10.31
CA LEU A 23 -15.54 -10.46 -11.63
C LEU A 23 -16.47 -9.27 -11.84
N LEU A 24 -15.91 -8.06 -11.87
CA LEU A 24 -16.66 -6.83 -12.17
C LEU A 24 -16.30 -6.31 -13.56
N ALA A 25 -17.29 -6.05 -14.40
CA ALA A 25 -17.09 -5.26 -15.61
C ALA A 25 -17.12 -3.78 -15.22
N VAL A 26 -16.08 -3.06 -15.58
CA VAL A 26 -15.89 -1.67 -15.16
C VAL A 26 -15.57 -0.75 -16.33
N GLU A 27 -15.94 0.52 -16.20
CA GLU A 27 -15.74 1.56 -17.20
C GLU A 27 -15.09 2.79 -16.57
N PHE A 28 -13.96 3.21 -17.14
CA PHE A 28 -13.21 4.41 -16.76
C PHE A 28 -13.72 5.64 -17.50
N SER A 29 -13.50 6.82 -16.93
CA SER A 29 -13.57 8.04 -17.73
C SER A 29 -12.40 8.09 -18.73
N LEU A 30 -12.62 8.65 -19.93
CA LEU A 30 -11.66 8.59 -21.06
C LEU A 30 -10.25 9.14 -20.74
N THR A 31 -10.12 9.94 -19.68
CA THR A 31 -8.84 10.52 -19.23
C THR A 31 -7.98 9.57 -18.40
N GLU A 32 -8.49 8.40 -17.99
CA GLU A 32 -7.85 7.48 -17.03
C GLU A 32 -7.39 6.15 -17.68
N SER A 33 -7.33 6.11 -19.01
CA SER A 33 -7.22 4.87 -19.81
C SER A 33 -5.91 4.07 -19.72
N SER A 34 -4.94 4.49 -18.89
CA SER A 34 -3.61 3.87 -18.78
C SER A 34 -3.38 3.07 -17.50
N ILE A 35 -4.42 2.83 -16.69
CA ILE A 35 -4.26 2.15 -15.40
C ILE A 35 -4.45 0.65 -15.60
N ASP A 36 -3.34 -0.07 -15.58
CA ASP A 36 -3.29 -1.52 -15.53
C ASP A 36 -2.62 -1.97 -14.23
N GLY A 37 -3.07 -3.11 -13.71
CA GLY A 37 -2.51 -3.69 -12.49
C GLY A 37 -3.40 -3.50 -11.26
N TYR A 38 -2.77 -3.53 -10.10
CA TYR A 38 -3.47 -3.60 -8.81
C TYR A 38 -3.94 -2.23 -8.34
N ALA A 39 -5.14 -2.19 -7.77
CA ALA A 39 -5.78 -0.99 -7.28
C ALA A 39 -6.71 -1.30 -6.10
N TYR A 40 -7.10 -0.23 -5.42
CA TYR A 40 -8.10 -0.27 -4.36
C TYR A 40 -9.28 0.61 -4.72
N ILE A 41 -10.50 0.08 -4.59
CA ILE A 41 -11.74 0.82 -4.80
C ILE A 41 -12.36 1.15 -3.43
N PHE A 42 -12.76 2.40 -3.23
CA PHE A 42 -13.47 2.85 -2.04
C PHE A 42 -14.96 2.51 -2.17
N THR A 43 -15.47 1.62 -1.32
CA THR A 43 -16.93 1.39 -1.17
C THR A 43 -17.56 2.29 -0.11
N SER A 44 -16.73 2.86 0.78
CA SER A 44 -17.10 3.91 1.72
C SER A 44 -15.87 4.75 2.09
N PRO A 45 -16.00 5.87 2.82
CA PRO A 45 -14.85 6.69 3.23
C PRO A 45 -13.80 5.96 4.10
N LYS A 46 -14.11 4.78 4.62
CA LYS A 46 -13.26 3.98 5.51
C LYS A 46 -13.03 2.56 5.04
N GLU A 47 -13.53 2.20 3.86
CA GLU A 47 -13.47 0.84 3.35
C GLU A 47 -12.85 0.84 1.96
N LEU A 48 -11.84 -0.02 1.81
CA LEU A 48 -11.12 -0.24 0.58
C LEU A 48 -11.23 -1.71 0.19
N ILE A 49 -11.42 -1.97 -1.09
CA ILE A 49 -11.43 -3.32 -1.64
C ILE A 49 -10.32 -3.44 -2.66
N PHE A 50 -9.45 -4.42 -2.43
CA PHE A 50 -8.31 -4.70 -3.29
C PHE A 50 -8.72 -5.53 -4.50
N GLY A 51 -8.08 -5.25 -5.63
CA GLY A 51 -8.23 -6.06 -6.82
C GLY A 51 -7.28 -5.63 -7.93
N LYS A 52 -7.49 -6.20 -9.11
CA LYS A 52 -6.65 -5.99 -10.29
C LYS A 52 -7.49 -5.62 -11.49
N PHE A 53 -7.13 -4.53 -12.17
CA PHE A 53 -7.66 -4.21 -13.48
C PHE A 53 -6.99 -5.06 -14.57
N GLU A 54 -7.80 -5.68 -15.42
CA GLU A 54 -7.37 -6.44 -16.58
C GLU A 54 -8.08 -5.96 -17.86
N PHE A 55 -7.34 -6.00 -18.97
CA PHE A 55 -7.89 -5.70 -20.28
C PHE A 55 -8.93 -6.73 -20.68
N ASN A 56 -10.11 -6.25 -21.06
CA ASN A 56 -11.11 -7.07 -21.73
C ASN A 56 -10.80 -7.19 -23.24
N ASN A 57 -10.47 -6.07 -23.89
CA ASN A 57 -10.10 -6.00 -25.31
C ASN A 57 -9.33 -4.69 -25.59
N GLU A 58 -8.29 -4.73 -26.42
CA GLU A 58 -7.51 -3.54 -26.82
C GLU A 58 -8.34 -2.48 -27.54
N SER A 59 -9.43 -2.87 -28.22
CA SER A 59 -10.31 -1.95 -28.95
C SER A 59 -11.23 -1.12 -28.02
N GLU A 60 -11.41 -1.53 -26.77
CA GLU A 60 -12.28 -0.86 -25.79
C GLU A 60 -11.48 -0.40 -24.57
N LYS A 61 -10.47 0.47 -24.78
CA LYS A 61 -9.54 0.93 -23.74
C LYS A 61 -10.15 1.58 -22.50
N HIS A 62 -11.43 1.93 -22.50
CA HIS A 62 -12.14 2.45 -21.33
C HIS A 62 -12.88 1.37 -20.54
N LYS A 63 -13.03 0.15 -21.08
CA LYS A 63 -13.67 -0.98 -20.41
C LYS A 63 -12.61 -1.95 -19.92
N ARG A 64 -12.73 -2.39 -18.67
CA ARG A 64 -11.85 -3.37 -18.04
C ARG A 64 -12.67 -4.39 -17.26
N ILE A 65 -12.00 -5.46 -16.88
CA ILE A 65 -12.45 -6.34 -15.81
C ILE A 65 -11.69 -5.92 -14.55
N PHE A 66 -12.38 -5.80 -13.43
CA PHE A 66 -11.77 -5.70 -12.11
C PHE A 66 -11.96 -7.02 -11.39
N LEU A 67 -10.84 -7.69 -11.13
CA LEU A 67 -10.77 -8.95 -10.37
C LEU A 67 -10.60 -8.60 -8.90
N LEU A 68 -11.61 -8.90 -8.10
CA LEU A 68 -11.50 -8.78 -6.65
C LEU A 68 -10.58 -9.87 -6.09
N ASP A 69 -9.77 -9.52 -5.11
CA ASP A 69 -8.94 -10.50 -4.38
C ASP A 69 -9.83 -11.47 -3.59
N GLU A 70 -10.89 -10.94 -2.97
CA GLU A 70 -11.89 -11.69 -2.21
C GLU A 70 -13.25 -11.65 -2.92
N PRO A 71 -13.71 -12.73 -3.56
CA PRO A 71 -14.96 -12.73 -4.33
C PRO A 71 -16.22 -12.28 -3.57
N VAL A 72 -16.25 -12.52 -2.26
CA VAL A 72 -17.37 -12.13 -1.36
C VAL A 72 -17.62 -10.62 -1.35
N ASP A 73 -16.59 -9.82 -1.63
CA ASP A 73 -16.67 -8.37 -1.69
C ASP A 73 -17.47 -7.85 -2.90
N SER A 74 -17.78 -8.70 -3.88
CA SER A 74 -18.62 -8.33 -5.04
C SER A 74 -20.01 -7.83 -4.64
N SER A 75 -20.49 -8.25 -3.47
CA SER A 75 -21.77 -7.81 -2.90
C SER A 75 -21.81 -6.33 -2.48
N LYS A 76 -20.65 -5.68 -2.35
CA LYS A 76 -20.53 -4.27 -1.96
C LYS A 76 -20.63 -3.30 -3.15
N PHE A 77 -20.70 -3.83 -4.37
CA PHE A 77 -20.77 -3.06 -5.59
C PHE A 77 -22.16 -3.08 -6.20
N GLU A 78 -22.62 -1.89 -6.60
CA GLU A 78 -23.89 -1.69 -7.29
C GLU A 78 -23.65 -1.35 -8.76
N THR A 79 -24.31 -2.08 -9.65
CA THR A 79 -24.28 -1.80 -11.09
C THR A 79 -24.81 -0.38 -11.37
N GLY A 80 -24.06 0.38 -12.16
CA GLY A 80 -24.36 1.76 -12.52
C GLY A 80 -23.69 2.80 -11.62
N SER A 81 -23.29 2.41 -10.41
CA SER A 81 -22.63 3.28 -9.44
C SER A 81 -21.18 3.58 -9.83
N LYS A 82 -20.70 4.74 -9.37
CA LYS A 82 -19.32 5.20 -9.56
C LYS A 82 -18.60 5.17 -8.23
N TYR A 83 -17.40 4.60 -8.24
CA TYR A 83 -16.56 4.48 -7.06
C TYR A 83 -15.22 5.16 -7.32
N GLU A 84 -14.69 5.76 -6.27
CA GLU A 84 -13.33 6.30 -6.30
C GLU A 84 -12.35 5.15 -6.16
N PHE A 85 -11.20 5.26 -6.83
CA PHE A 85 -10.15 4.27 -6.69
C PHE A 85 -8.78 4.94 -6.63
N ILE A 86 -7.80 4.20 -6.15
CA ILE A 86 -6.39 4.56 -6.12
C ILE A 86 -5.58 3.36 -6.58
N ASP A 87 -4.42 3.60 -7.18
CA ASP A 87 -3.50 2.50 -7.52
C ASP A 87 -3.00 1.79 -6.26
N SER A 88 -2.37 0.63 -6.45
CA SER A 88 -1.80 -0.14 -5.33
C SER A 88 -0.75 0.62 -4.53
N TYR A 89 0.02 1.52 -5.14
CA TYR A 89 1.06 2.26 -4.43
C TYR A 89 0.48 3.21 -3.36
N LEU A 90 -0.52 4.01 -3.74
CA LEU A 90 -1.25 4.86 -2.81
C LEU A 90 -2.21 4.05 -1.93
N GLY A 91 -2.75 2.98 -2.49
CA GLY A 91 -3.65 2.03 -1.85
C GLY A 91 -3.06 1.34 -0.63
N GLU A 92 -1.81 0.85 -0.70
CA GLU A 92 -1.13 0.28 0.46
C GLU A 92 -1.00 1.29 1.60
N ARG A 93 -0.73 2.56 1.30
CA ARG A 93 -0.64 3.62 2.31
C ARG A 93 -2.00 3.92 2.92
N ALA A 94 -3.05 3.97 2.09
CA ALA A 94 -4.42 4.18 2.54
C ALA A 94 -4.87 3.02 3.45
N ARG A 95 -4.59 1.78 3.04
CA ARG A 95 -4.85 0.55 3.78
C ARG A 95 -4.15 0.54 5.13
N LEU A 96 -2.88 0.97 5.18
CA LEU A 96 -2.12 1.13 6.42
C LEU A 96 -2.83 2.01 7.45
N VAL A 97 -3.58 3.01 7.00
CA VAL A 97 -4.34 3.92 7.86
C VAL A 97 -5.74 3.41 8.17
N LEU A 98 -6.46 2.90 7.17
CA LEU A 98 -7.87 2.59 7.28
C LEU A 98 -8.14 1.25 7.97
N GLU A 99 -7.30 0.23 7.75
CA GLU A 99 -7.48 -1.08 8.39
C GLU A 99 -7.37 -0.98 9.91
N ASP A 100 -8.27 -1.67 10.61
CA ASP A 100 -8.15 -1.85 12.05
C ASP A 100 -6.98 -2.78 12.34
N SER A 101 -6.06 -2.29 13.15
CA SER A 101 -4.82 -2.98 13.46
C SER A 101 -4.29 -2.48 14.79
N GLU A 102 -3.56 -3.36 15.48
CA GLU A 102 -2.86 -2.99 16.68
C GLU A 102 -1.50 -2.39 16.33
N TRP A 103 -1.14 -1.35 17.08
CA TRP A 103 0.08 -0.59 16.87
C TRP A 103 0.87 -0.51 18.16
N ILE A 104 2.16 -0.78 18.07
CA ILE A 104 3.08 -0.74 19.21
C ILE A 104 4.04 0.43 19.00
N LYS A 105 4.07 1.36 19.96
CA LYS A 105 5.06 2.44 19.98
C LYS A 105 6.44 1.84 20.29
N LYS A 106 7.45 2.19 19.49
CA LYS A 106 8.84 1.79 19.67
C LYS A 106 9.77 2.98 19.48
N GLU A 107 10.98 2.82 19.99
CA GLU A 107 12.12 3.67 19.68
C GLU A 107 13.07 2.86 18.81
N PHE A 108 13.49 3.44 17.69
CA PHE A 108 14.42 2.80 16.78
C PHE A 108 15.80 2.77 17.44
N LYS A 109 16.48 1.65 17.27
CA LYS A 109 17.89 1.49 17.60
C LYS A 109 18.54 0.76 16.46
N THR A 110 19.73 1.22 16.08
CA THR A 110 20.58 0.50 15.16
C THR A 110 20.77 -0.93 15.68
N GLN A 111 20.66 -1.89 14.77
CA GLN A 111 20.62 -3.30 15.12
C GLN A 111 21.37 -4.14 14.08
N ASP A 112 21.80 -5.31 14.52
CA ASP A 112 22.39 -6.32 13.66
C ASP A 112 21.39 -6.75 12.59
N ALA A 113 21.89 -7.06 11.40
CA ALA A 113 21.09 -7.44 10.25
C ALA A 113 21.67 -8.68 9.56
N TYR A 114 20.88 -9.30 8.68
CA TYR A 114 21.36 -10.40 7.85
C TYR A 114 21.89 -9.85 6.52
N GLY A 115 23.14 -10.17 6.22
CA GLY A 115 23.78 -9.83 4.95
C GLY A 115 24.02 -11.07 4.10
N GLN A 116 23.81 -10.96 2.80
CA GLN A 116 24.22 -11.96 1.81
C GLN A 116 25.06 -11.28 0.73
N ARG A 117 26.13 -11.92 0.28
CA ARG A 117 26.92 -11.39 -0.83
C ARG A 117 26.36 -11.90 -2.15
N ASP A 118 26.07 -10.98 -3.06
CA ASP A 118 25.70 -11.33 -4.42
C ASP A 118 26.87 -12.07 -5.10
N GLU A 119 26.61 -13.25 -5.66
CA GLU A 119 27.66 -14.13 -6.20
C GLU A 119 28.37 -13.54 -7.42
N LYS A 120 27.71 -12.65 -8.17
CA LYS A 120 28.25 -12.08 -9.42
C LYS A 120 29.07 -10.83 -9.16
N THR A 121 28.62 -9.98 -8.24
CA THR A 121 29.17 -8.65 -7.99
C THR A 121 30.00 -8.58 -6.71
N GLY A 122 29.82 -9.54 -5.79
CA GLY A 122 30.38 -9.53 -4.44
C GLY A 122 29.76 -8.47 -3.51
N GLN A 123 28.73 -7.75 -3.97
CA GLN A 123 28.06 -6.72 -3.20
C GLN A 123 27.32 -7.33 -2.01
N LEU A 124 27.48 -6.74 -0.82
CA LEU A 124 26.74 -7.14 0.37
C LEU A 124 25.33 -6.54 0.33
N ILE A 125 24.32 -7.40 0.33
CA ILE A 125 22.91 -7.06 0.39
C ILE A 125 22.44 -7.24 1.83
N ILE A 126 22.06 -6.15 2.49
CA ILE A 126 21.53 -6.16 3.84
C ILE A 126 20.01 -6.33 3.80
N ASN A 127 19.49 -7.23 4.61
CA ASN A 127 18.06 -7.50 4.74
C ASN A 127 17.54 -7.01 6.10
N HIS A 128 16.27 -6.63 6.13
CA HIS A 128 15.60 -6.16 7.34
C HIS A 128 15.72 -7.22 8.47
N PRO A 129 15.94 -6.85 9.74
CA PRO A 129 16.21 -7.79 10.84
C PRO A 129 15.08 -8.78 11.17
N SER A 130 13.86 -8.53 10.68
CA SER A 130 12.77 -9.52 10.76
C SER A 130 12.89 -10.66 9.75
N PHE A 131 13.75 -10.54 8.75
CA PHE A 131 14.09 -11.61 7.84
C PHE A 131 14.77 -12.73 8.63
N LYS A 132 14.34 -13.97 8.40
CA LYS A 132 14.93 -15.15 9.03
C LYS A 132 15.40 -16.07 7.90
N PRO A 133 16.71 -16.19 7.65
CA PRO A 133 17.20 -17.15 6.67
C PRO A 133 16.83 -18.57 7.11
N GLU A 134 16.75 -19.49 6.14
CA GLU A 134 16.52 -20.90 6.45
C GLU A 134 17.61 -21.44 7.39
N GLU A 135 17.20 -22.29 8.32
CA GLU A 135 18.12 -22.92 9.26
C GLU A 135 19.15 -23.72 8.45
N ASN A 136 20.44 -23.36 8.58
CA ASN A 136 21.61 -23.90 7.87
C ASN A 136 21.97 -23.26 6.51
N ASP A 137 21.32 -22.19 6.07
CA ASP A 137 21.83 -21.42 4.92
C ASP A 137 23.10 -20.65 5.31
N LYS A 138 24.25 -21.18 4.91
CA LYS A 138 25.58 -20.60 5.20
C LYS A 138 25.93 -19.40 4.32
N SER A 139 25.09 -19.03 3.36
CA SER A 139 25.33 -17.85 2.52
C SER A 139 25.05 -16.52 3.24
N TRP A 140 24.39 -16.59 4.41
CA TRP A 140 24.06 -15.43 5.23
C TRP A 140 25.06 -15.21 6.37
N GLU A 141 25.46 -13.95 6.55
CA GLU A 141 26.24 -13.49 7.70
C GLU A 141 25.45 -12.49 8.54
N ILE A 142 25.63 -12.51 9.87
CA ILE A 142 25.14 -11.43 10.72
C ILE A 142 26.12 -10.27 10.60
N VAL A 143 25.63 -9.14 10.12
CA VAL A 143 26.40 -7.90 9.96
C VAL A 143 26.01 -6.97 11.09
N LYS A 144 26.99 -6.62 11.93
CA LYS A 144 26.75 -5.77 13.10
C LYS A 144 26.34 -4.37 12.73
N ASP A 145 25.36 -3.84 13.46
CA ASP A 145 24.88 -2.46 13.33
C ASP A 145 24.53 -2.07 11.88
N ALA A 146 24.12 -3.04 11.06
CA ALA A 146 23.97 -2.85 9.61
C ALA A 146 22.58 -2.37 9.21
N TRP A 147 21.60 -2.44 10.12
CA TRP A 147 20.29 -1.85 9.92
C TRP A 147 20.16 -0.59 10.78
N ASP A 148 20.34 0.55 10.14
CA ASP A 148 20.55 1.85 10.79
C ASP A 148 19.34 2.80 10.63
N HIS A 149 18.34 2.43 9.82
CA HIS A 149 17.09 3.17 9.71
C HIS A 149 15.89 2.34 9.24
N GLU A 150 14.68 2.85 9.51
CA GLU A 150 13.41 2.50 8.86
C GLU A 150 12.91 3.66 7.99
N HIS A 151 11.90 3.41 7.18
CA HIS A 151 11.14 4.45 6.48
C HIS A 151 9.68 4.44 6.90
N CYS A 152 9.12 5.61 7.18
CA CYS A 152 7.68 5.71 7.42
C CYS A 152 6.88 5.29 6.18
N GLY A 153 5.99 4.31 6.30
CA GLY A 153 5.14 3.83 5.21
C GLY A 153 4.15 4.87 4.64
N ILE A 154 4.04 6.06 5.23
CA ILE A 154 3.16 7.14 4.76
C ILE A 154 3.96 8.27 4.11
N CYS A 155 4.87 8.90 4.84
CA CYS A 155 5.64 10.06 4.35
C CYS A 155 7.03 9.72 3.83
N TRP A 156 7.50 8.48 3.98
CA TRP A 156 8.84 8.01 3.61
C TRP A 156 10.00 8.66 4.35
N GLU A 157 9.73 9.53 5.33
CA GLU A 157 10.77 10.07 6.20
C GLU A 157 11.53 8.94 6.90
N THR A 158 12.85 9.08 6.93
CA THR A 158 13.77 8.19 7.63
C THR A 158 13.53 8.25 9.14
N ILE A 159 13.40 7.08 9.76
CA ILE A 159 13.30 6.87 11.20
C ILE A 159 14.58 6.16 11.64
N CYS A 160 15.31 6.73 12.58
CA CYS A 160 16.63 6.23 12.95
C CYS A 160 17.03 6.73 14.35
N ASP A 161 18.15 6.26 14.89
CA ASP A 161 18.68 6.73 16.18
C ASP A 161 19.78 7.80 16.05
N HIS A 162 20.13 8.22 14.82
CA HIS A 162 21.21 9.17 14.57
C HIS A 162 20.85 10.19 13.46
N LYS A 163 20.82 11.49 13.79
CA LYS A 163 20.68 12.58 12.80
C LYS A 163 19.44 12.54 11.89
N CYS A 164 18.31 11.99 12.33
CA CYS A 164 17.03 12.07 11.60
C CYS A 164 15.94 12.82 12.39
N HIS A 165 14.79 13.03 11.72
CA HIS A 165 13.67 13.78 12.25
C HIS A 165 12.89 13.05 13.35
N SER A 166 13.00 11.72 13.47
CA SER A 166 12.34 10.94 14.51
C SER A 166 13.08 9.62 14.78
N SER A 167 13.30 9.29 16.04
CA SER A 167 13.66 7.92 16.48
C SER A 167 12.44 7.13 16.96
N THR A 168 11.35 7.82 17.29
CA THR A 168 10.12 7.19 17.78
C THR A 168 9.17 6.88 16.63
N TYR A 169 8.56 5.70 16.66
CA TYR A 169 7.69 5.20 15.61
C TYR A 169 6.67 4.20 16.15
N TYR A 170 5.72 3.83 15.31
CA TYR A 170 4.72 2.81 15.61
C TYR A 170 4.85 1.67 14.60
N ILE A 171 4.84 0.43 15.10
CA ILE A 171 4.85 -0.79 14.27
C ILE A 171 3.47 -1.43 14.32
N ARG A 172 2.93 -1.75 13.13
CA ARG A 172 1.72 -2.54 12.97
C ARG A 172 2.02 -4.01 13.27
N THR A 173 1.31 -4.60 14.23
CA THR A 173 1.63 -5.97 14.69
C THR A 173 1.47 -7.02 13.58
N LYS A 174 0.45 -6.86 12.74
CA LYS A 174 0.08 -7.82 11.69
C LYS A 174 1.19 -8.09 10.67
N ASP A 175 1.90 -7.05 10.21
CA ASP A 175 2.83 -7.14 9.09
C ASP A 175 4.10 -6.30 9.26
N GLN A 176 4.34 -5.79 10.47
CA GLN A 176 5.53 -5.03 10.85
C GLN A 176 5.74 -3.71 10.08
N GLN A 177 4.72 -3.21 9.36
CA GLN A 177 4.78 -1.90 8.73
C GLN A 177 4.97 -0.80 9.77
N CYS A 178 5.85 0.16 9.49
CA CYS A 178 6.23 1.20 10.42
C CYS A 178 5.75 2.58 9.97
N VAL A 179 5.30 3.41 10.92
CA VAL A 179 4.94 4.81 10.69
C VAL A 179 5.60 5.72 11.72
N CYS A 180 6.07 6.89 11.30
CA CYS A 180 6.59 7.88 12.24
C CYS A 180 5.47 8.40 13.15
N GLU A 181 5.83 8.88 14.34
CA GLU A 181 4.87 9.40 15.34
C GLU A 181 3.93 10.46 14.76
N LYS A 182 4.45 11.41 13.97
CA LYS A 182 3.65 12.46 13.32
C LYS A 182 2.56 11.89 12.41
N CYS A 183 2.91 10.91 11.57
CA CYS A 183 1.94 10.27 10.67
C CYS A 183 0.95 9.39 11.44
N PHE A 184 1.39 8.73 12.51
CA PHE A 184 0.52 7.96 13.37
C PHE A 184 -0.59 8.83 13.98
N GLU A 185 -0.22 9.94 14.60
CA GLU A 185 -1.18 10.85 15.24
C GLU A 185 -2.09 11.56 14.26
N LYS A 186 -1.53 11.98 13.11
CA LYS A 186 -2.28 12.74 12.12
C LYS A 186 -3.23 11.86 11.31
N TYR A 187 -2.80 10.66 10.94
CA TYR A 187 -3.48 9.82 9.96
C TYR A 187 -4.04 8.54 10.58
N VAL A 188 -3.19 7.71 11.20
CA VAL A 188 -3.60 6.39 11.71
C VAL A 188 -4.64 6.50 12.83
N LEU A 189 -4.36 7.26 13.89
CA LEU A 189 -5.29 7.41 15.02
C LEU A 189 -6.65 8.01 14.60
N LYS A 190 -6.63 8.87 13.60
CA LYS A 190 -7.83 9.58 13.12
C LYS A 190 -8.53 8.86 11.97
N LYS A 191 -7.95 7.75 11.47
CA LYS A 191 -8.37 7.07 10.23
C LYS A 191 -8.51 8.06 9.07
N ASN A 192 -7.54 8.96 8.95
CA ASN A 192 -7.52 10.04 7.96
C ASN A 192 -6.43 9.78 6.92
N TRP A 193 -6.81 9.75 5.64
CA TRP A 193 -5.91 9.49 4.51
C TRP A 193 -5.69 10.71 3.60
N ASP A 194 -5.92 11.93 4.10
CA ASP A 194 -5.71 13.21 3.38
C ASP A 194 -4.27 13.44 2.87
N PHE A 195 -3.32 12.55 3.18
CA PHE A 195 -1.98 12.58 2.60
C PHE A 195 -1.93 12.13 1.13
N ILE A 196 -3.01 11.51 0.62
CA ILE A 196 -3.13 11.15 -0.79
C ILE A 196 -3.49 12.41 -1.58
N ASP A 197 -2.48 13.04 -2.19
CA ASP A 197 -2.64 14.22 -3.05
C ASP A 197 -2.20 13.90 -4.48
N LEU A 198 -3.16 13.54 -5.34
CA LEU A 198 -2.88 13.18 -6.74
C LEU A 198 -2.30 14.33 -7.56
N ASP A 199 -2.50 15.58 -7.12
CA ASP A 199 -1.96 16.77 -7.79
C ASP A 199 -0.46 16.96 -7.55
N ALA A 200 0.11 16.31 -6.52
CA ALA A 200 1.53 16.41 -6.21
C ALA A 200 2.40 15.51 -7.10
N GLU A 201 1.85 14.41 -7.62
CA GLU A 201 2.59 13.46 -8.47
C GLU A 201 2.62 13.90 -9.94
N THR A 202 1.60 14.60 -10.43
CA THR A 202 1.56 15.15 -11.79
C THR A 202 2.52 16.33 -12.03
N LYS A 203 3.18 16.82 -10.98
CA LYS A 203 4.13 17.96 -11.03
C LYS A 203 5.60 17.55 -10.96
N LYS A 204 5.91 16.26 -10.91
CA LYS A 204 7.27 15.73 -10.99
C LYS A 204 7.61 15.35 -12.43
#